data_AF-A0A7S0SFT0-F1
#
_entry.id   AF-A0A7S0SFT0-F1
#
_cell.length_a   1.000
_cell.length_b   1.000
_cell.length_c   1.000
_cell.angle_alpha   90.00
_cell.angle_beta   90.00
_cell.angle_gamma   90.00
#
_symmetry.space_group_name_H-M   'P 1'
#
loop_
_entity.id
_entity.type
_entity.pdbx_description
1 polymer ?
#
loop_
_entity_poly.entity_id
_entity_poly.type
_entity_poly.pdbx_seq_one_letter_code
_entity_poly.pdbx_strand_id
1 'polypeptide(L)'
;AAGLLSRLTHPTAPMTSLAPSAAFSHLSPRPRQLLSALCVAAVLASLGTASSSTTGPGVARELPGGGLHSDVSIACSGCAAVVRRVHDLLHRHRSQEGSAYEVRRVHSPRFLNDTLRAACEDASLAPFERKLTWLGDVTFRADDIPWDMAAEATRYTDPDLQLVCHRAVQHYRAEILEAAAAGNPMAACRALGCGRVDPPHVAVMQTTLKLLESPLALLKLAPVFAMAFVLPLLFLPMLYPPKDPVNVKADAGAGAG
;
A
#
# COMPACT_ATOMS: atom_id res chain seq x y z
N ALA A 1 21.98 6.98 56.91
CA ALA A 1 21.45 7.35 55.58
C ALA A 1 21.16 6.04 54.84
N ALA A 2 19.99 5.41 54.95
CA ALA A 2 18.66 5.82 54.45
C ALA A 2 18.74 6.24 52.97
N GLY A 3 18.10 5.59 51.99
CA GLY A 3 16.95 4.71 52.05
C GLY A 3 16.90 3.66 50.92
N LEU A 4 16.27 2.56 51.27
CA LEU A 4 15.94 1.36 50.52
C LEU A 4 14.41 1.29 50.43
N LEU A 5 13.91 0.70 49.34
CA LEU A 5 12.58 0.08 49.17
C LEU A 5 11.36 1.00 48.99
N SER A 6 10.73 0.89 47.81
CA SER A 6 9.29 1.04 47.60
C SER A 6 8.87 -0.07 46.64
N ARG A 7 8.31 -1.16 47.17
CA ARG A 7 6.88 -1.42 47.41
C ARG A 7 6.14 -1.87 46.15
N LEU A 8 6.18 -3.19 45.97
CA LEU A 8 5.20 -4.02 45.28
C LEU A 8 3.87 -4.00 46.04
N THR A 9 2.75 -3.76 45.34
CA THR A 9 1.40 -4.15 45.78
C THR A 9 0.56 -4.60 44.57
N HIS A 10 0.00 -5.81 44.73
CA HIS A 10 -1.00 -6.64 44.02
C HIS A 10 -2.23 -5.92 43.38
N PRO A 11 -3.19 -6.58 42.66
CA PRO A 11 -3.49 -8.02 42.63
C PRO A 11 -3.91 -8.68 41.29
N THR A 12 -3.87 -10.01 41.35
CA THR A 12 -4.59 -11.02 40.57
C THR A 12 -6.11 -10.84 40.57
N ALA A 13 -6.76 -11.06 39.41
CA ALA A 13 -8.19 -11.36 39.33
C ALA A 13 -8.41 -12.62 38.47
N PRO A 14 -9.18 -13.62 38.95
CA PRO A 14 -9.38 -14.91 38.28
C PRO A 14 -10.56 -14.94 37.32
N MET A 15 -10.50 -15.96 36.45
CA MET A 15 -11.54 -16.46 35.56
C MET A 15 -12.87 -16.76 36.26
N THR A 16 -13.99 -16.42 35.60
CA THR A 16 -15.24 -17.19 35.71
C THR A 16 -15.88 -17.34 34.34
N SER A 17 -15.97 -18.60 33.93
CA SER A 17 -16.77 -19.10 32.82
C SER A 17 -18.25 -19.05 33.18
N LEU A 18 -19.12 -18.71 32.24
CA LEU A 18 -20.52 -19.15 32.20
C LEU A 18 -21.06 -18.97 30.77
N ALA A 19 -21.28 -20.10 30.11
CA ALA A 19 -22.23 -20.28 29.01
C ALA A 19 -23.28 -21.30 29.52
N PRO A 20 -24.36 -21.62 28.79
CA PRO A 20 -25.10 -20.87 27.77
C PRO A 20 -26.61 -20.75 28.17
N SER A 21 -27.39 -19.94 27.46
CA SER A 21 -28.84 -20.13 27.43
C SER A 21 -29.37 -19.89 26.03
N ALA A 22 -29.86 -20.99 25.46
CA ALA A 22 -30.58 -21.08 24.22
C ALA A 22 -32.00 -20.52 24.38
N ALA A 23 -32.43 -19.71 23.43
CA ALA A 23 -33.82 -19.63 22.99
C ALA A 23 -33.90 -18.72 21.76
N PHE A 24 -33.85 -19.29 20.56
CA PHE A 24 -34.57 -18.72 19.42
C PHE A 24 -35.02 -19.86 18.50
N SER A 25 -36.31 -20.11 18.57
CA SER A 25 -37.03 -21.09 17.77
C SER A 25 -37.30 -20.55 16.37
N HIS A 26 -37.18 -21.47 15.40
CA HIS A 26 -38.00 -21.60 14.20
C HIS A 26 -38.15 -20.41 13.24
N LEU A 27 -37.36 -20.41 12.17
CA LEU A 27 -37.81 -19.99 10.84
C LEU A 27 -37.17 -20.85 9.73
N SER A 28 -37.99 -21.74 9.17
CA SER A 28 -38.08 -22.15 7.75
C SER A 28 -36.84 -22.02 6.84
N PRO A 29 -36.22 -23.13 6.38
CA PRO A 29 -35.21 -23.07 5.33
C PRO A 29 -35.87 -23.10 3.94
N ARG A 30 -35.77 -21.99 3.20
CA ARG A 30 -35.95 -21.96 1.73
C ARG A 30 -34.59 -21.97 1.02
N PRO A 31 -34.49 -22.53 -0.19
CA PRO A 31 -33.24 -22.99 -0.78
C PRO A 31 -32.49 -21.83 -1.45
N ARG A 32 -31.46 -21.29 -0.79
CA ARG A 32 -30.49 -20.37 -1.41
C ARG A 32 -29.02 -20.64 -1.03
N GLN A 33 -28.73 -21.79 -0.39
CA GLN A 33 -27.40 -22.09 0.13
C GLN A 33 -26.50 -22.96 -0.77
N LEU A 34 -26.96 -23.37 -1.95
CA LEU A 34 -26.14 -24.22 -2.85
C LEU A 34 -25.16 -23.44 -3.74
N LEU A 35 -25.26 -22.10 -3.84
CA LEU A 35 -24.40 -21.29 -4.70
C LEU A 35 -23.19 -20.66 -3.98
N SER A 36 -23.19 -20.55 -2.65
CA SER A 36 -22.07 -19.96 -1.90
C SER A 36 -20.98 -20.98 -1.56
N ALA A 37 -21.32 -22.27 -1.41
CA ALA A 37 -20.35 -23.31 -1.06
C ALA A 37 -19.41 -23.69 -2.22
N LEU A 38 -19.87 -23.59 -3.48
CA LEU A 38 -19.03 -23.91 -4.65
C LEU A 38 -17.94 -22.86 -4.92
N CYS A 39 -18.17 -21.57 -4.60
CA CYS A 39 -17.15 -20.54 -4.79
C CYS A 39 -16.03 -20.61 -3.75
N VAL A 40 -16.31 -21.06 -2.52
CA VAL A 40 -15.29 -21.13 -1.45
C VAL A 40 -14.34 -22.32 -1.67
N ALA A 41 -14.81 -23.43 -2.23
CA ALA A 41 -13.96 -24.59 -2.53
C ALA A 41 -13.00 -24.33 -3.71
N ALA A 42 -13.38 -23.52 -4.69
CA ALA A 42 -12.53 -23.17 -5.82
C ALA A 42 -11.36 -22.22 -5.42
N VAL A 43 -11.56 -21.37 -4.42
CA VAL A 43 -10.52 -20.46 -3.91
C VAL A 43 -9.53 -21.18 -3.00
N LEU A 44 -9.97 -22.20 -2.25
CA LEU A 44 -9.08 -22.99 -1.37
C LEU A 44 -8.21 -24.01 -2.13
N ALA A 45 -8.58 -24.41 -3.35
CA ALA A 45 -7.76 -25.28 -4.18
C ALA A 45 -6.51 -24.57 -4.79
N SER A 46 -6.47 -23.24 -4.78
CA SER A 46 -5.34 -22.44 -5.27
C SER A 46 -4.27 -22.10 -4.23
N LEU A 47 -4.42 -22.49 -2.96
CA LEU A 47 -3.44 -22.22 -1.90
C LEU A 47 -2.45 -23.37 -1.62
N GLY A 48 -2.52 -24.47 -2.37
CA GLY A 48 -1.66 -25.64 -2.16
C GLY A 48 -0.51 -25.73 -3.15
N THR A 49 0.65 -25.14 -2.84
CA THR A 49 2.03 -25.69 -2.98
C THR A 49 3.06 -24.55 -2.91
N ALA A 50 3.37 -24.07 -1.71
CA ALA A 50 4.62 -23.35 -1.48
C ALA A 50 5.74 -24.38 -1.29
N SER A 51 6.22 -24.93 -2.40
CA SER A 51 7.47 -25.70 -2.41
C SER A 51 8.62 -24.73 -2.16
N SER A 52 9.39 -25.01 -1.11
CA SER A 52 10.72 -24.46 -0.92
C SER A 52 11.54 -24.73 -2.18
N SER A 53 11.97 -23.68 -2.86
CA SER A 53 12.98 -23.82 -3.90
C SER A 53 13.97 -22.66 -3.80
N THR A 54 15.22 -23.07 -3.64
CA THR A 54 16.45 -22.30 -3.77
C THR A 54 16.41 -21.40 -5.01
N THR A 55 16.23 -20.11 -4.77
CA THR A 55 16.02 -19.04 -5.76
C THR A 55 17.35 -18.59 -6.36
N GLY A 56 17.59 -18.93 -7.64
CA GLY A 56 18.59 -18.24 -8.46
C GLY A 56 18.19 -16.76 -8.68
N PRO A 57 19.13 -15.89 -9.10
CA PRO A 57 18.92 -14.44 -9.20
C PRO A 57 17.80 -14.01 -10.18
N GLY A 58 17.35 -14.92 -11.07
CA GLY A 58 16.20 -14.68 -11.96
C GLY A 58 14.83 -14.92 -11.32
N VAL A 59 14.73 -15.85 -10.36
CA VAL A 59 13.43 -16.30 -9.82
C VAL A 59 12.79 -15.26 -8.89
N ALA A 60 13.59 -14.47 -8.19
CA ALA A 60 13.08 -13.38 -7.35
C ALA A 60 12.26 -12.36 -8.16
N ARG A 61 12.64 -12.11 -9.42
CA ARG A 61 12.02 -11.11 -10.31
C ARG A 61 10.63 -11.50 -10.79
N GLU A 62 10.31 -12.79 -10.76
CA GLU A 62 9.03 -13.33 -11.21
C GLU A 62 7.98 -13.38 -10.09
N LEU A 63 8.42 -13.21 -8.84
CA LEU A 63 7.54 -13.19 -7.68
C LEU A 63 6.79 -11.85 -7.55
N PRO A 64 5.60 -11.85 -6.93
CA PRO A 64 4.92 -10.60 -6.58
C PRO A 64 5.85 -9.69 -5.78
N GLY A 65 5.84 -8.39 -6.10
CA GLY A 65 6.73 -7.40 -5.48
C GLY A 65 8.22 -7.62 -5.78
N GLY A 66 8.57 -8.35 -6.84
CA GLY A 66 9.95 -8.66 -7.21
C GLY A 66 10.69 -9.49 -6.15
N GLY A 67 9.96 -10.23 -5.32
CA GLY A 67 10.56 -10.99 -4.22
C GLY A 67 11.10 -10.14 -3.07
N LEU A 68 10.86 -8.81 -3.08
CA LEU A 68 11.22 -7.95 -1.94
C LEU A 68 10.27 -8.14 -0.77
N HIS A 69 8.97 -8.23 -1.04
CA HIS A 69 7.94 -8.42 -0.02
C HIS A 69 6.71 -9.12 -0.63
N SER A 70 5.95 -9.86 0.18
CA SER A 70 4.72 -10.54 -0.27
C SER A 70 3.62 -9.54 -0.65
N ASP A 71 3.50 -8.47 0.13
CA ASP A 71 2.67 -7.31 -0.19
C ASP A 71 3.38 -6.39 -1.21
N VAL A 72 2.78 -6.26 -2.39
CA VAL A 72 3.28 -5.43 -3.48
C VAL A 72 3.33 -3.95 -3.11
N SER A 73 2.40 -3.45 -2.29
CA SER A 73 2.38 -2.05 -1.87
C SER A 73 3.59 -1.71 -0.99
N ILE A 74 3.94 -2.61 -0.07
CA ILE A 74 5.13 -2.52 0.78
C ILE A 74 6.39 -2.63 -0.06
N ALA A 75 6.47 -3.61 -0.96
CA ALA A 75 7.63 -3.78 -1.85
C ALA A 75 7.91 -2.52 -2.69
N CYS A 76 6.86 -1.96 -3.29
CA CYS A 76 6.99 -0.85 -4.23
C CYS A 76 7.24 0.49 -3.54
N SER A 77 6.53 0.78 -2.45
CA SER A 77 6.77 2.00 -1.68
C SER A 77 8.11 1.94 -0.94
N GLY A 78 8.48 0.78 -0.41
CA GLY A 78 9.77 0.55 0.25
C GLY A 78 10.93 0.67 -0.73
N CYS A 79 10.82 0.11 -1.94
CA CYS A 79 11.82 0.33 -2.98
C CYS A 79 12.00 1.82 -3.28
N ALA A 80 10.92 2.57 -3.47
CA ALA A 80 11.01 3.99 -3.80
C ALA A 80 11.67 4.80 -2.66
N ALA A 81 11.37 4.47 -1.41
CA ALA A 81 11.99 5.05 -0.23
C ALA A 81 13.51 4.75 -0.18
N VAL A 82 13.91 3.50 -0.41
CA VAL A 82 15.32 3.07 -0.42
C VAL A 82 16.09 3.78 -1.53
N VAL A 83 15.56 3.80 -2.76
CA VAL A 83 16.24 4.48 -3.89
C VAL A 83 16.37 5.97 -3.64
N ARG A 84 15.34 6.61 -3.08
CA ARG A 84 15.41 8.02 -2.66
C ARG A 84 16.48 8.23 -1.59
N ARG A 85 16.58 7.35 -0.60
CA ARG A 85 17.61 7.46 0.45
C ARG A 85 19.02 7.31 -0.12
N VAL A 86 19.23 6.36 -1.03
CA VAL A 86 20.50 6.16 -1.73
C VAL A 86 20.85 7.41 -2.55
N HIS A 87 19.89 7.98 -3.28
CA HIS A 87 20.07 9.23 -4.01
C HIS A 87 20.52 10.39 -3.10
N ASP A 88 19.84 10.57 -1.96
CA ASP A 88 20.17 11.63 -1.00
C ASP A 88 21.57 11.46 -0.40
N LEU A 89 22.03 10.22 -0.16
CA LEU A 89 23.38 9.95 0.33
C LEU A 89 24.43 10.22 -0.75
N LEU A 90 24.19 9.78 -1.99
CA LEU A 90 25.08 10.05 -3.12
C LEU A 90 25.25 11.56 -3.36
N HIS A 91 24.17 12.34 -3.27
CA HIS A 91 24.22 13.79 -3.46
C HIS A 91 24.86 14.55 -2.30
N ARG A 92 24.62 14.13 -1.04
CA ARG A 92 25.24 14.77 0.13
C ARG A 92 26.76 14.72 0.07
N HIS A 93 27.32 13.58 -0.30
CA HIS A 93 28.77 13.44 -0.45
C HIS A 93 29.31 14.29 -1.59
N ARG A 94 28.59 14.37 -2.73
CA ARG A 94 29.00 15.21 -3.87
C ARG A 94 29.04 16.70 -3.54
N SER A 95 28.21 17.18 -2.63
CA SER A 95 28.17 18.60 -2.23
C SER A 95 29.27 18.99 -1.24
N GLN A 96 29.87 18.04 -0.53
CA GLN A 96 30.95 18.31 0.43
C GLN A 96 32.34 18.28 -0.23
N GLU A 97 32.47 17.61 -1.36
CA GLU A 97 33.77 17.25 -1.94
C GLU A 97 34.09 18.10 -3.18
N GLY A 98 34.76 19.24 -2.97
CA GLY A 98 35.14 20.20 -4.01
C GLY A 98 36.44 19.89 -4.77
N SER A 99 37.08 18.73 -4.54
CA SER A 99 38.40 18.41 -5.13
C SER A 99 38.35 17.30 -6.19
N ALA A 100 39.16 17.42 -7.26
CA ALA A 100 39.18 16.48 -8.38
C ALA A 100 39.59 15.03 -8.00
N TYR A 101 40.33 14.84 -6.90
CA TYR A 101 40.69 13.53 -6.37
C TYR A 101 39.51 12.84 -5.66
N GLU A 102 38.59 13.61 -5.07
CA GLU A 102 37.37 13.08 -4.45
C GLU A 102 36.35 12.61 -5.49
N VAL A 103 36.24 13.29 -6.64
CA VAL A 103 35.30 12.89 -7.72
C VAL A 103 35.56 11.44 -8.19
N ARG A 104 36.82 10.97 -8.16
CA ARG A 104 37.18 9.58 -8.50
C ARG A 104 36.80 8.58 -7.40
N ARG A 105 36.76 9.00 -6.13
CA ARG A 105 36.38 8.18 -4.98
C ARG A 105 34.86 7.94 -4.94
N VAL A 106 34.04 8.94 -5.28
CA VAL A 106 32.57 8.85 -5.34
C VAL A 106 32.09 7.80 -6.34
N HIS A 107 32.90 7.47 -7.36
CA HIS A 107 32.59 6.43 -8.35
C HIS A 107 33.26 5.08 -8.03
N SER A 108 33.95 4.96 -6.90
CA SER A 108 34.62 3.71 -6.53
C SER A 108 33.60 2.65 -6.09
N PRO A 109 33.82 1.36 -6.42
CA PRO A 109 32.91 0.29 -6.04
C PRO A 109 32.81 0.10 -4.51
N ARG A 110 33.84 0.52 -3.77
CA ARG A 110 33.83 0.55 -2.30
C ARG A 110 32.86 1.60 -1.79
N PHE A 111 32.99 2.84 -2.25
CA PHE A 111 32.07 3.92 -1.89
C PHE A 111 30.62 3.58 -2.20
N LEU A 112 30.33 3.01 -3.37
CA LEU A 112 28.97 2.60 -3.72
C LEU A 112 28.44 1.48 -2.81
N ASN A 113 29.28 0.51 -2.42
CA ASN A 113 28.91 -0.51 -1.44
C ASN A 113 28.62 0.09 -0.06
N ASP A 114 29.49 0.98 0.40
CA ASP A 114 29.37 1.63 1.70
C ASP A 114 28.11 2.52 1.73
N THR A 115 27.81 3.20 0.63
CA THR A 115 26.58 4.01 0.47
C THR A 115 25.33 3.15 0.56
N LEU A 116 25.31 2.00 -0.13
CA LEU A 116 24.17 1.08 -0.08
C LEU A 116 23.99 0.45 1.31
N ARG A 117 25.10 0.13 1.97
CA ARG A 117 25.08 -0.36 3.36
C ARG A 117 24.53 0.72 4.29
N ALA A 118 25.05 1.93 4.22
CA ALA A 118 24.61 3.07 5.01
C ALA A 118 23.14 3.45 4.73
N ALA A 119 22.64 3.22 3.51
CA ALA A 119 21.24 3.44 3.17
C ALA A 119 20.29 2.49 3.90
N CYS A 120 20.73 1.27 4.22
CA CYS A 120 19.94 0.28 4.95
C CYS A 120 20.19 0.26 6.47
N GLU A 121 20.97 1.19 7.00
CA GLU A 121 21.11 1.35 8.45
C GLU A 121 19.86 1.99 9.05
N ASP A 122 19.53 1.61 10.29
CA ASP A 122 18.33 2.07 10.99
C ASP A 122 18.26 3.59 11.04
N ALA A 123 19.38 4.27 11.34
CA ALA A 123 19.45 5.73 11.35
C ALA A 123 19.13 6.38 9.99
N SER A 124 19.38 5.66 8.88
CA SER A 124 19.06 6.14 7.53
C SER A 124 17.61 5.93 7.13
N LEU A 125 16.98 4.87 7.66
CA LEU A 125 15.60 4.50 7.39
C LEU A 125 14.62 5.12 8.39
N ALA A 126 15.06 5.50 9.59
CA ALA A 126 14.26 6.12 10.64
C ALA A 126 13.40 7.34 10.20
N PRO A 127 13.82 8.18 9.23
CA PRO A 127 12.98 9.28 8.74
C PRO A 127 11.73 8.82 7.96
N PHE A 128 11.69 7.57 7.51
CA PHE A 128 10.57 7.04 6.74
C PHE A 128 9.54 6.43 7.66
N GLU A 129 8.36 7.03 7.68
CA GLU A 129 7.22 6.50 8.41
C GLU A 129 6.32 5.65 7.50
N ARG A 130 5.81 4.56 8.07
CA ARG A 130 4.76 3.75 7.45
C ARG A 130 3.43 4.49 7.56
N LYS A 131 2.87 4.87 6.42
CA LYS A 131 1.55 5.50 6.30
C LYS A 131 0.64 4.66 5.44
N LEU A 132 -0.61 4.52 5.88
CA LEU A 132 -1.65 3.88 5.09
C LEU A 132 -2.32 4.92 4.20
N THR A 133 -2.46 4.61 2.93
CA THR A 133 -3.31 5.37 2.03
C THR A 133 -4.78 5.19 2.44
N TRP A 134 -5.63 6.06 1.91
CA TRP A 134 -7.07 5.94 2.10
C TRP A 134 -7.65 4.62 1.56
N LEU A 135 -6.92 3.93 0.67
CA LEU A 135 -7.26 2.63 0.10
C LEU A 135 -6.74 1.44 0.93
N GLY A 136 -6.01 1.71 2.02
CA GLY A 136 -5.35 0.70 2.84
C GLY A 136 -3.96 0.29 2.35
N ASP A 137 -3.51 0.78 1.19
CA ASP A 137 -2.16 0.49 0.69
C ASP A 137 -1.08 1.11 1.59
N VAL A 138 0.02 0.41 1.78
CA VAL A 138 1.15 0.90 2.56
C VAL A 138 2.02 1.82 1.71
N THR A 139 2.42 2.94 2.30
CA THR A 139 3.38 3.88 1.74
C THR A 139 4.40 4.28 2.78
N PHE A 140 5.67 4.30 2.39
CA PHE A 140 6.72 4.90 3.21
C PHE A 140 6.94 6.34 2.76
N ARG A 141 6.72 7.29 3.67
CA ARG A 141 6.97 8.72 3.40
C ARG A 141 8.02 9.22 4.36
N ALA A 142 9.04 9.90 3.82
CA ALA A 142 9.90 10.72 4.64
C ALA A 142 9.05 11.89 5.15
N ASP A 143 9.01 12.09 6.46
CA ASP A 143 8.32 13.24 7.00
C ASP A 143 9.06 14.53 6.69
N ASP A 144 8.32 15.53 6.20
CA ASP A 144 8.86 16.82 5.76
C ASP A 144 9.26 17.73 6.95
N ILE A 145 9.11 17.28 8.20
CA ILE A 145 9.35 18.12 9.39
C ILE A 145 10.13 17.37 10.49
N PRO A 146 11.47 17.33 10.42
CA PRO A 146 12.30 17.08 11.58
C PRO A 146 12.86 18.42 12.07
N TRP A 147 12.24 18.99 13.10
CA TRP A 147 12.82 20.13 13.82
C TRP A 147 14.01 19.70 14.69
N ASP A 148 14.23 18.38 14.88
CA ASP A 148 15.36 17.86 15.68
C ASP A 148 15.90 16.51 15.18
N MET A 149 16.88 16.56 14.26
CA MET A 149 17.51 15.39 13.64
C MET A 149 18.16 14.42 14.65
N ALA A 150 18.54 14.90 15.84
CA ALA A 150 19.12 14.08 16.90
C ALA A 150 18.08 13.17 17.57
N ALA A 151 16.82 13.61 17.65
CA ALA A 151 15.73 12.80 18.18
C ALA A 151 15.31 11.69 17.19
N GLU A 152 15.28 12.00 15.89
CA GLU A 152 14.91 11.04 14.83
C GLU A 152 15.85 9.83 14.73
N ALA A 153 17.16 9.99 15.01
CA ALA A 153 18.13 8.91 14.89
C ALA A 153 17.87 7.73 15.87
N THR A 154 17.03 7.95 16.88
CA THR A 154 16.62 6.93 17.86
C THR A 154 15.22 6.36 17.61
N ARG A 155 14.54 6.80 16.54
CA ARG A 155 13.21 6.29 16.21
C ARG A 155 13.28 4.82 15.76
N TYR A 156 12.22 4.11 16.12
CA TYR A 156 11.98 2.75 15.66
C TYR A 156 11.87 2.72 14.13
N THR A 157 12.73 1.93 13.49
CA THR A 157 12.67 1.69 12.05
C THR A 157 11.67 0.57 11.78
N ASP A 158 10.83 0.76 10.76
CA ASP A 158 9.87 -0.26 10.36
C ASP A 158 10.59 -1.52 9.83
N PRO A 159 10.28 -2.72 10.36
CA PRO A 159 10.98 -3.95 10.01
C PRO A 159 10.72 -4.39 8.56
N ASP A 160 9.55 -4.05 7.99
CA ASP A 160 9.24 -4.37 6.60
C ASP A 160 10.09 -3.50 5.67
N LEU A 161 10.29 -2.22 6.01
CA LEU A 161 11.19 -1.34 5.25
C LEU A 161 12.64 -1.82 5.30
N GLN A 162 13.11 -2.24 6.48
CA GLN A 162 14.46 -2.78 6.66
C GLN A 162 14.66 -4.05 5.82
N LEU A 163 13.69 -4.97 5.86
CA LEU A 163 13.68 -6.19 5.07
C LEU A 163 13.72 -5.90 3.56
N VAL A 164 12.88 -4.97 3.10
CA VAL A 164 12.85 -4.51 1.71
C VAL A 164 14.21 -3.94 1.32
N CYS A 165 14.83 -3.10 2.16
CA CYS A 165 16.14 -2.51 1.87
C CYS A 165 17.22 -3.58 1.68
N HIS A 166 17.32 -4.53 2.61
CA HIS A 166 18.32 -5.60 2.51
C HIS A 166 18.14 -6.46 1.25
N ARG A 167 16.89 -6.87 0.95
CA ARG A 167 16.60 -7.65 -0.27
C ARG A 167 16.84 -6.84 -1.55
N ALA A 168 16.48 -5.56 -1.55
CA ALA A 168 16.71 -4.65 -2.66
C ALA A 168 18.22 -4.53 -2.96
N VAL A 169 19.03 -4.26 -1.94
CA VAL A 169 20.49 -4.13 -2.10
C VAL A 169 21.14 -5.45 -2.50
N GLN A 170 20.62 -6.58 -2.04
CA GLN A 170 21.15 -7.90 -2.39
C GLN A 170 20.86 -8.29 -3.85
N HIS A 171 19.65 -8.03 -4.35
CA HIS A 171 19.19 -8.56 -5.65
C HIS A 171 19.12 -7.53 -6.79
N TYR A 172 19.05 -6.23 -6.45
CA TYR A 172 18.76 -5.14 -7.39
C TYR A 172 19.76 -3.99 -7.29
N ARG A 173 20.97 -4.30 -6.85
CA ARG A 173 22.03 -3.32 -6.60
C ARG A 173 22.29 -2.38 -7.78
N ALA A 174 22.42 -2.93 -8.97
CA ALA A 174 22.80 -2.16 -10.16
C ALA A 174 21.67 -1.19 -10.54
N GLU A 175 20.44 -1.68 -10.54
CA GLU A 175 19.24 -0.92 -10.89
C GLU A 175 19.00 0.21 -9.88
N ILE A 176 19.18 -0.04 -8.58
CA ILE A 176 19.05 0.97 -7.53
C ILE A 176 20.08 2.07 -7.71
N LEU A 177 21.35 1.73 -7.95
CA LEU A 177 22.41 2.71 -8.13
C LEU A 177 22.19 3.55 -9.40
N GLU A 178 21.77 2.93 -10.50
CA GLU A 178 21.46 3.62 -11.75
C GLU A 178 20.29 4.60 -11.57
N ALA A 179 19.19 4.13 -10.97
CA ALA A 179 18.01 4.94 -10.71
C ALA A 179 18.28 6.08 -9.71
N ALA A 180 19.07 5.81 -8.66
CA ALA A 180 19.50 6.80 -7.70
C ALA A 180 20.40 7.84 -8.37
N ALA A 181 21.36 7.45 -9.20
CA ALA A 181 22.19 8.41 -9.94
C ALA A 181 21.37 9.30 -10.90
N ALA A 182 20.30 8.75 -11.49
CA ALA A 182 19.39 9.49 -12.35
C ALA A 182 18.35 10.35 -11.60
N GLY A 183 18.27 10.26 -10.26
CA GLY A 183 17.26 10.96 -9.46
C GLY A 183 15.82 10.51 -9.72
N ASN A 184 15.63 9.30 -10.28
CA ASN A 184 14.32 8.75 -10.59
C ASN A 184 14.06 7.50 -9.75
N PRO A 185 13.48 7.63 -8.55
CA PRO A 185 13.32 6.50 -7.64
C PRO A 185 12.42 5.39 -8.21
N MET A 186 11.48 5.76 -9.07
CA MET A 186 10.56 4.81 -9.68
C MET A 186 11.19 3.97 -10.79
N ALA A 187 12.32 4.41 -11.38
CA ALA A 187 12.96 3.68 -12.48
C ALA A 187 13.45 2.29 -12.03
N ALA A 188 14.15 2.21 -10.89
CA ALA A 188 14.56 0.94 -10.30
C ALA A 188 13.35 0.09 -9.90
N CYS A 189 12.34 0.72 -9.29
CA CYS A 189 11.18 -0.02 -8.80
C CYS A 189 10.33 -0.62 -9.93
N ARG A 190 10.31 -0.01 -11.11
CA ARG A 190 9.65 -0.61 -12.29
C ARG A 190 10.28 -1.93 -12.72
N ALA A 191 11.60 -2.08 -12.58
CA ALA A 191 12.28 -3.35 -12.84
C ALA A 191 11.82 -4.46 -11.87
N LEU A 192 11.24 -4.09 -10.72
CA LEU A 192 10.66 -4.97 -9.72
C LEU A 192 9.18 -5.31 -10.00
N GLY A 193 8.61 -4.79 -11.10
CA GLY A 193 7.19 -4.91 -11.41
C GLY A 193 6.32 -3.79 -10.82
N CYS A 194 6.90 -2.82 -10.13
CA CYS A 194 6.14 -1.70 -9.56
C CYS A 194 5.66 -0.72 -10.62
N GLY A 195 4.38 -0.34 -10.56
CA GLY A 195 3.78 0.56 -11.54
C GLY A 195 3.44 -0.12 -12.88
N ARG A 196 3.39 -1.46 -12.92
CA ARG A 196 2.65 -2.16 -13.97
C ARG A 196 1.19 -1.77 -13.83
N VAL A 197 0.65 -1.15 -14.87
CA VAL A 197 -0.76 -0.79 -14.93
C VAL A 197 -1.50 -2.06 -15.31
N ASP A 198 -2.21 -2.64 -14.34
CA ASP A 198 -3.08 -3.77 -14.60
C ASP A 198 -4.16 -3.38 -15.62
N PRO A 199 -4.65 -4.34 -16.43
CA PRO A 199 -5.79 -4.11 -17.29
C PRO A 199 -6.97 -3.53 -16.48
N PRO A 200 -7.80 -2.64 -17.08
CA PRO A 200 -8.82 -1.91 -16.33
C PRO A 200 -9.79 -2.83 -15.58
N HIS A 201 -10.11 -4.00 -16.13
CA HIS A 201 -10.97 -4.98 -15.46
C HIS A 201 -10.34 -5.61 -14.22
N VAL A 202 -9.03 -5.87 -14.22
CA VAL A 202 -8.29 -6.39 -13.05
C VAL A 202 -8.16 -5.31 -11.98
N ALA A 203 -7.84 -4.09 -12.38
CA ALA A 203 -7.76 -2.95 -11.46
C ALA A 203 -9.10 -2.68 -10.77
N VAL A 204 -10.22 -2.75 -11.51
CA VAL A 204 -11.56 -2.61 -10.93
C VAL A 204 -11.86 -3.76 -9.97
N MET A 205 -11.57 -5.01 -10.31
CA MET A 205 -11.77 -6.14 -9.40
C MET A 205 -10.97 -6.00 -8.10
N GLN A 206 -9.66 -5.72 -8.18
CA GLN A 206 -8.80 -5.57 -7.01
C GLN A 206 -9.23 -4.40 -6.12
N THR A 207 -9.58 -3.25 -6.71
CA THR A 207 -10.06 -2.09 -5.95
C THR A 207 -11.43 -2.38 -5.30
N THR A 208 -12.32 -3.09 -5.99
CA THR A 208 -13.62 -3.48 -5.43
C THR A 208 -13.45 -4.43 -4.24
N LEU A 209 -12.54 -5.41 -4.34
CA LEU A 209 -12.21 -6.32 -3.22
C LEU A 209 -11.63 -5.57 -2.03
N LYS A 210 -10.67 -4.66 -2.26
CA LYS A 210 -10.12 -3.80 -1.19
C LYS A 210 -11.20 -2.93 -0.53
N LEU A 211 -12.14 -2.40 -1.30
CA LEU A 211 -13.27 -1.62 -0.79
C LEU A 211 -14.25 -2.46 0.03
N LEU A 212 -14.48 -3.71 -0.36
CA LEU A 212 -15.29 -4.67 0.42
C LEU A 212 -14.65 -5.01 1.77
N GLU A 213 -13.33 -5.16 1.80
CA GLU A 213 -12.56 -5.45 3.03
C GLU A 213 -12.44 -4.23 3.96
N SER A 214 -12.53 -3.01 3.40
CA SER A 214 -12.39 -1.76 4.15
C SER A 214 -13.66 -0.88 4.09
N PRO A 215 -14.67 -1.16 4.94
CA PRO A 215 -15.94 -0.42 4.93
C PRO A 215 -15.77 1.09 5.20
N LEU A 216 -14.70 1.47 5.91
CA LEU A 216 -14.32 2.86 6.15
C LEU A 216 -13.88 3.59 4.86
N ALA A 217 -13.20 2.90 3.95
CA ALA A 217 -12.81 3.47 2.66
C ALA A 217 -14.04 3.71 1.78
N LEU A 218 -15.01 2.79 1.81
CA LEU A 218 -16.32 2.95 1.17
C LEU A 218 -17.06 4.19 1.68
N LEU A 219 -17.10 4.39 3.01
CA LEU A 219 -17.73 5.56 3.60
C LEU A 219 -17.05 6.87 3.17
N LYS A 220 -15.71 6.88 3.07
CA LYS A 220 -14.93 8.04 2.61
C LYS A 220 -15.10 8.32 1.12
N LEU A 221 -15.34 7.29 0.31
CA LEU A 221 -15.60 7.43 -1.13
C LEU A 221 -17.07 7.74 -1.46
N ALA A 222 -18.00 7.51 -0.53
CA ALA A 222 -19.42 7.75 -0.74
C ALA A 222 -19.74 9.16 -1.29
N PRO A 223 -19.09 10.26 -0.85
CA PRO A 223 -19.30 11.58 -1.45
C PRO A 223 -18.86 11.67 -2.91
N VAL A 224 -17.73 11.02 -3.27
CA VAL A 224 -17.23 11.00 -4.66
C VAL A 224 -18.18 10.20 -5.55
N PHE A 225 -18.67 9.06 -5.07
CA PHE A 225 -19.69 8.28 -5.76
C PHE A 225 -21.01 9.05 -5.88
N ALA A 226 -21.48 9.66 -4.80
CA ALA A 226 -22.69 10.48 -4.85
C ALA A 226 -22.54 11.60 -5.88
N MET A 227 -21.41 12.31 -5.91
CA MET A 227 -21.19 13.35 -6.92
C MET A 227 -21.09 12.76 -8.34
N ALA A 228 -20.38 11.66 -8.55
CA ALA A 228 -20.22 11.05 -9.86
C ALA A 228 -21.53 10.49 -10.45
N PHE A 229 -22.47 10.03 -9.62
CA PHE A 229 -23.76 9.48 -10.06
C PHE A 229 -24.88 10.53 -10.02
N VAL A 230 -24.89 11.44 -9.04
CA VAL A 230 -25.94 12.45 -8.86
C VAL A 230 -25.73 13.68 -9.75
N LEU A 231 -24.49 14.15 -9.98
CA LEU A 231 -24.28 15.29 -10.89
C LEU A 231 -24.82 15.00 -12.30
N PRO A 232 -24.47 13.89 -12.97
CA PRO A 232 -24.97 13.63 -14.32
C PRO A 232 -26.51 13.56 -14.38
N LEU A 233 -27.15 13.05 -13.32
CA LEU A 233 -28.61 13.02 -13.19
C LEU A 233 -29.22 14.41 -13.00
N LEU A 234 -28.52 15.33 -12.32
CA LEU A 234 -28.95 16.73 -12.16
C LEU A 234 -28.83 17.54 -13.46
N PHE A 235 -27.87 17.21 -14.33
CA PHE A 235 -27.69 17.88 -15.63
C PHE A 235 -28.47 17.22 -16.77
N LEU A 236 -29.04 16.03 -16.54
CA LEU A 236 -29.92 15.33 -17.48
C LEU A 236 -31.08 16.18 -18.04
N PRO A 237 -31.81 17.01 -17.25
CA PRO A 237 -32.85 17.90 -17.80
C PRO A 237 -32.30 19.02 -18.69
N MET A 238 -31.00 19.34 -18.62
CA MET A 238 -30.37 20.31 -19.52
C MET A 238 -30.02 19.68 -20.89
N LEU A 239 -29.67 18.39 -20.88
CA LEU A 239 -29.31 17.61 -22.08
C LEU A 239 -30.53 17.00 -22.78
N TYR A 240 -31.59 16.71 -22.02
CA TYR A 240 -32.87 16.19 -22.49
C TYR A 240 -33.99 17.07 -21.93
N PRO A 241 -34.28 18.21 -22.58
CA PRO A 241 -35.40 19.05 -22.15
C PRO A 241 -36.70 18.22 -22.17
N PRO A 242 -37.55 18.35 -21.14
CA PRO A 242 -38.84 17.67 -21.14
C PRO A 242 -39.61 18.08 -22.39
N LYS A 243 -40.15 17.08 -23.11
CA LYS A 243 -41.00 17.34 -24.28
C LYS A 243 -42.18 18.20 -23.85
N ASP A 244 -42.53 19.17 -24.68
CA ASP A 244 -43.66 20.08 -24.44
C ASP A 244 -44.90 19.28 -24.03
N PRO A 245 -45.70 19.80 -23.06
CA PRO A 245 -46.91 19.12 -22.65
C PRO A 245 -47.81 18.92 -23.87
N VAL A 246 -48.17 17.65 -24.13
CA VAL A 246 -49.09 17.30 -25.20
C VAL A 246 -50.38 18.07 -24.97
N ASN A 247 -50.72 18.96 -25.90
CA ASN A 247 -51.96 19.74 -25.86
C ASN A 247 -53.15 18.80 -26.09
N VAL A 248 -53.67 18.21 -25.00
CA VAL A 248 -54.84 17.30 -25.01
C VAL A 248 -56.10 17.97 -25.61
N LYS A 249 -56.10 19.30 -25.76
CA LYS A 249 -57.19 20.05 -26.41
C LYS A 249 -57.16 20.03 -27.95
N ALA A 250 -56.04 19.75 -28.59
CA ALA A 250 -55.97 19.73 -30.06
C ALA A 250 -56.53 18.43 -30.65
N ASP A 251 -56.29 17.29 -29.99
CA ASP A 251 -56.74 15.98 -30.48
C ASP A 251 -58.23 15.70 -30.21
N ALA A 252 -58.85 16.42 -29.26
CA ALA A 252 -60.28 16.34 -29.01
C ALA A 252 -61.14 17.07 -30.06
N GLY A 253 -60.54 17.95 -30.88
CA GLY A 253 -61.23 18.71 -31.93
C GLY A 253 -61.15 18.10 -33.34
N ALA A 254 -60.24 17.15 -33.57
CA ALA A 254 -60.00 16.57 -34.90
C ALA A 254 -60.88 15.33 -35.23
N GLY A 255 -61.73 14.89 -34.29
CA GLY A 255 -62.65 13.76 -34.48
C GLY A 255 -64.13 14.16 -34.71
N ALA A 256 -64.41 15.45 -34.84
CA ALA A 256 -65.76 15.98 -35.06
C ALA A 256 -65.79 16.87 -36.31
N GLY A 257 -65.70 16.24 -37.48
CA GLY A 257 -65.85 16.86 -38.80
C GLY A 257 -66.31 15.83 -39.81
#